data_AF-A0A4Y2D8E5-F1
#
_entry.id   AF-A0A4Y2D8E5-F1
#
_cell.length_a   1.000
_cell.length_b   1.000
_cell.length_c   1.000
_cell.angle_alpha   90.00
_cell.angle_beta   90.00
_cell.angle_gamma   90.00
#
_symmetry.space_group_name_H-M   'P 1'
#
loop_
_entity.id
_entity.type
_entity.pdbx_description
1 polymer ?
#
loop_
_entity_poly.entity_id
_entity_poly.type
_entity_poly.pdbx_seq_one_letter_code
_entity_poly.pdbx_strand_id
1 'polypeptide(L)'
;MSHGNAAVESSFSINKAMLVENMQERLVIALRTVYDAVSNSGGLFKVDITRQMIFASRNAHSCYHELKAKNFNEKKSEEQVSENKRAAEEIKELKSEENKNPTRSK
;
A
#
# COMPACT_ATOMS: atom_id res chain seq x y z
N MET A 1 -47.87 21.49 -1.39
CA MET A 1 -46.87 20.41 -1.50
C MET A 1 -45.97 20.73 -2.68
N SER A 2 -44.78 21.26 -2.41
CA SER A 2 -43.80 21.60 -3.46
C SER A 2 -42.92 20.37 -3.68
N HIS A 3 -43.11 19.69 -4.79
CA HIS A 3 -42.18 18.66 -5.23
C HIS A 3 -40.94 19.37 -5.78
N GLY A 4 -39.90 19.44 -4.95
CA GLY A 4 -38.57 19.76 -5.43
C GLY A 4 -38.13 18.67 -6.40
N ASN A 5 -38.12 18.98 -7.69
CA ASN A 5 -37.42 18.19 -8.69
C ASN A 5 -35.92 18.34 -8.41
N ALA A 6 -35.39 17.52 -7.52
CA ALA A 6 -33.95 17.34 -7.41
C ALA A 6 -33.48 16.70 -8.73
N ALA A 7 -32.69 17.43 -9.51
CA ALA A 7 -32.01 16.84 -10.64
C ALA A 7 -31.16 15.68 -10.11
N VAL A 8 -31.28 14.50 -10.71
CA VAL A 8 -30.40 13.38 -10.43
C VAL A 8 -29.01 13.79 -10.90
N GLU A 9 -28.17 14.23 -9.97
CA GLU A 9 -26.75 14.44 -10.22
C GLU A 9 -26.15 13.08 -10.59
N SER A 10 -26.04 12.81 -11.89
CA SER A 10 -25.20 11.73 -12.41
C SER A 10 -23.74 12.16 -12.30
N SER A 11 -23.25 12.22 -11.06
CA SER A 11 -21.85 12.50 -10.79
C SER A 11 -21.07 11.23 -11.09
N PHE A 12 -20.25 11.25 -12.15
CA PHE A 12 -19.30 10.18 -12.43
C PHE A 12 -18.35 10.04 -11.25
N SER A 13 -18.41 8.91 -10.54
CA SER A 13 -17.39 8.56 -9.55
C SER A 13 -16.10 8.25 -10.29
N ILE A 14 -15.19 9.21 -10.31
CA ILE A 14 -13.83 8.99 -10.81
C ILE A 14 -13.12 8.15 -9.74
N ASN A 15 -12.96 6.86 -10.01
CA ASN A 15 -12.21 5.98 -9.13
C ASN A 15 -10.74 6.46 -9.09
N LYS A 16 -10.36 7.12 -8.00
CA LYS A 16 -9.02 7.69 -7.80
C LYS A 16 -7.92 6.63 -7.88
N ALA A 17 -8.26 5.35 -7.69
CA ALA A 17 -7.36 4.21 -7.89
C ALA A 17 -6.97 3.96 -9.36
N MET A 18 -7.72 4.51 -10.32
CA MET A 18 -7.39 4.42 -11.75
C MET A 18 -6.53 5.59 -12.28
N LEU A 19 -6.39 6.69 -11.52
CA LEU A 19 -5.67 7.89 -11.97
C LEU A 19 -4.15 7.83 -11.73
N VAL A 20 -3.68 6.86 -10.94
CA VAL A 20 -2.25 6.57 -10.81
C VAL A 20 -1.94 5.46 -11.80
N GLU A 21 -0.96 5.65 -12.67
CA GLU A 21 -0.37 4.58 -13.49
C GLU A 21 -0.14 3.34 -12.61
N ASN A 22 -1.05 2.38 -12.69
CA ASN A 22 -1.17 1.30 -11.72
C ASN A 22 -0.18 0.16 -12.01
N MET A 23 0.96 0.49 -12.61
CA MET A 23 2.13 -0.37 -12.64
C MET A 23 3.08 0.10 -11.55
N GLN A 24 3.04 -0.58 -10.41
CA GLN A 24 4.06 -0.41 -9.39
C GLN A 24 5.44 -0.60 -10.03
N GLU A 25 6.42 0.25 -9.72
CA GLU A 25 7.79 0.18 -10.28
C GLU A 25 8.37 -1.24 -10.25
N ARG A 26 8.11 -1.97 -9.16
CA ARG A 26 8.49 -3.38 -9.00
C ARG A 26 7.94 -4.29 -10.08
N LEU A 27 6.72 -4.05 -10.56
CA LEU A 27 6.09 -4.81 -11.64
C LEU A 27 6.80 -4.55 -12.97
N VAL A 28 7.16 -3.30 -13.26
CA VAL A 28 7.92 -2.94 -14.47
C VAL A 28 9.28 -3.62 -14.49
N ILE A 29 10.00 -3.59 -13.36
CA ILE A 29 11.30 -4.27 -13.21
C ILE A 29 11.14 -5.79 -13.39
N ALA A 30 10.10 -6.38 -12.82
CA ALA A 30 9.84 -7.82 -12.94
C ALA A 30 9.55 -8.22 -14.39
N LEU A 31 8.69 -7.46 -15.10
CA LEU A 31 8.40 -7.69 -16.51
C LEU A 31 9.66 -7.58 -17.37
N ARG A 32 10.49 -6.56 -17.14
CA ARG A 32 11.74 -6.38 -17.88
C ARG A 32 12.70 -7.54 -17.64
N THR A 33 12.85 -7.97 -16.40
CA THR A 33 13.68 -9.13 -16.03
C THR A 33 13.25 -10.39 -16.77
N VAL A 34 11.95 -10.67 -16.81
CA VAL A 34 11.41 -11.84 -17.54
C VAL A 34 11.67 -11.72 -19.04
N TYR A 35 11.42 -10.54 -19.62
CA TYR A 35 11.66 -10.28 -21.04
C TYR A 35 13.12 -10.50 -21.43
N ASP A 36 14.05 -9.94 -20.64
CA ASP A 36 15.49 -10.07 -20.90
C ASP A 36 15.95 -11.53 -20.77
N ALA A 37 15.43 -12.27 -19.77
CA ALA A 37 15.73 -13.70 -19.61
C ALA A 37 15.27 -14.54 -20.81
N VAL A 38 14.04 -14.31 -21.30
CA VAL A 38 13.48 -15.01 -22.47
C VAL A 38 14.21 -14.62 -23.77
N SER A 39 14.60 -13.35 -23.90
CA SER A 39 15.35 -12.87 -25.06
C SER A 39 16.74 -13.50 -25.09
N ASN A 40 17.43 -13.54 -23.95
CA ASN A 40 18.76 -14.12 -23.81
C ASN A 40 18.79 -15.64 -24.00
N SER A 41 17.69 -16.36 -23.71
CA SER A 41 17.58 -17.79 -24.02
C SER A 41 17.37 -18.06 -25.52
N GLY A 42 17.19 -17.03 -26.35
CA GLY A 42 16.93 -17.17 -27.78
C GLY A 42 15.45 -17.44 -28.10
N GLY A 43 14.55 -17.00 -27.22
CA GLY A 43 13.10 -17.07 -27.39
C GLY A 43 12.41 -18.00 -26.38
N LEU A 44 11.07 -17.92 -26.37
CA LEU A 44 10.20 -18.57 -25.36
C LEU A 44 10.39 -20.08 -25.27
N PHE A 45 10.52 -20.76 -26.41
CA PHE A 45 10.64 -22.23 -26.46
C PHE A 45 12.04 -22.74 -26.10
N LYS A 46 13.01 -21.85 -25.91
CA LYS A 46 14.39 -22.19 -25.55
C LYS A 46 14.71 -21.91 -24.08
N VAL A 47 13.71 -21.50 -23.31
CA VAL A 47 13.87 -21.29 -21.86
C VAL A 47 13.87 -22.64 -21.16
N ASP A 48 14.97 -22.95 -20.49
CA ASP A 48 15.05 -24.14 -19.64
C ASP A 48 14.17 -23.99 -18.40
N ILE A 49 13.18 -24.87 -18.26
CA ILE A 49 12.28 -24.86 -17.10
C ILE A 49 12.99 -25.49 -15.91
N THR A 50 13.43 -24.65 -14.98
CA THR A 50 14.10 -25.11 -13.77
C THR A 50 13.10 -25.64 -12.74
N ARG A 51 13.58 -26.53 -11.85
CA ARG A 51 12.78 -27.05 -10.73
C ARG A 51 12.25 -25.93 -9.82
N GLN A 52 13.03 -24.85 -9.66
CA GLN A 52 12.65 -23.70 -8.84
C GLN A 52 11.46 -22.95 -9.44
N MET A 53 11.39 -22.78 -10.76
CA MET A 53 10.25 -22.17 -11.44
C MET A 53 8.97 -22.98 -11.23
N ILE A 54 9.07 -24.32 -11.30
CA ILE A 54 7.94 -25.22 -11.03
C ILE A 54 7.45 -25.05 -9.59
N PHE A 55 8.36 -25.03 -8.61
CA PHE A 55 7.98 -24.83 -7.22
C PHE A 55 7.38 -23.45 -6.97
N ALA A 56 7.96 -22.38 -7.54
CA ALA A 56 7.44 -21.02 -7.44
C ALA A 56 6.02 -20.92 -8.02
N SER A 57 5.80 -21.49 -9.21
CA SER A 57 4.48 -21.53 -9.85
C SER A 57 3.47 -22.30 -9.00
N ARG A 58 3.85 -23.46 -8.46
CA ARG A 58 2.96 -24.30 -7.63
C ARG A 58 2.58 -23.61 -6.32
N ASN A 59 3.52 -22.87 -5.72
CA ASN A 59 3.33 -22.23 -4.43
C ASN A 59 2.80 -20.79 -4.54
N ALA A 60 2.61 -20.26 -5.76
CA ALA A 60 2.27 -18.85 -6.00
C ALA A 60 1.06 -18.37 -5.19
N HIS A 61 0.04 -19.21 -5.05
CA HIS A 61 -1.14 -18.89 -4.25
C HIS A 61 -0.82 -18.74 -2.76
N SER A 62 -0.04 -19.66 -2.17
CA SER A 62 0.40 -19.56 -0.76
C SER A 62 1.24 -18.29 -0.55
N CYS A 63 2.22 -18.08 -1.42
CA CYS A 63 3.08 -16.90 -1.35
C CYS A 63 2.29 -15.60 -1.43
N TYR A 64 1.25 -15.53 -2.26
CA TYR A 64 0.36 -14.37 -2.32
C TYR A 64 -0.34 -14.09 -0.99
N HIS A 65 -0.93 -15.11 -0.36
CA HIS A 65 -1.61 -14.94 0.93
C HIS A 65 -0.65 -14.57 2.05
N GLU A 66 0.52 -15.19 2.09
CA GLU A 66 1.58 -14.83 3.04
C GLU A 66 2.02 -13.37 2.87
N LEU A 67 2.23 -12.92 1.64
CA LEU A 67 2.61 -11.54 1.35
C LEU A 67 1.49 -10.56 1.69
N LYS A 68 0.23 -10.92 1.42
CA LYS A 68 -0.94 -10.12 1.78
C LYS A 68 -1.06 -9.97 3.30
N ALA A 69 -0.83 -11.03 4.06
CA ALA A 69 -0.83 -11.00 5.53
C ALA A 69 0.32 -10.13 6.07
N LYS A 70 1.53 -10.24 5.50
CA LYS A 70 2.66 -9.37 5.85
C LYS A 70 2.36 -7.90 5.61
N ASN A 71 1.87 -7.55 4.41
CA ASN A 71 1.49 -6.17 4.07
C ASN A 71 0.40 -5.62 4.99
N PHE A 72 -0.56 -6.46 5.41
CA PHE A 72 -1.59 -6.05 6.37
C PHE A 72 -0.99 -5.72 7.74
N ASN A 73 -0.08 -6.58 8.24
CA ASN A 73 0.59 -6.36 9.51
C ASN A 73 1.54 -5.16 9.49
N GLU A 74 2.27 -4.96 8.39
CA GLU A 74 3.14 -3.80 8.18
C GLU A 74 2.34 -2.49 8.24
N LYS A 75 1.23 -2.40 7.50
CA LYS A 75 0.33 -1.23 7.56
C LYS A 75 -0.18 -0.96 8.97
N LYS A 76 -0.63 -2.00 9.67
CA LYS A 76 -1.08 -1.86 11.06
C LYS A 76 0.04 -1.37 11.99
N SER A 77 1.27 -1.82 11.77
CA SER A 77 2.42 -1.37 12.55
C SER A 77 2.80 0.08 12.25
N GLU A 78 2.72 0.50 10.98
CA GLU A 78 2.97 1.88 10.56
C GLU A 78 1.93 2.84 11.13
N GLU A 79 0.66 2.45 11.11
CA GLU A 79 -0.44 3.19 11.74
C GLU A 79 -0.17 3.38 13.24
N GLN A 80 0.14 2.30 13.96
CA GLN A 80 0.44 2.39 15.40
C GLN A 80 1.65 3.28 15.69
N VAL A 81 2.71 3.19 14.88
CA VAL A 81 3.89 4.08 15.01
C VAL A 81 3.51 5.53 14.78
N SER A 82 2.64 5.81 13.81
CA SER A 82 2.16 7.17 13.52
C SER A 82 1.30 7.73 14.65
N GLU A 83 0.43 6.91 15.24
CA GLU A 83 -0.40 7.28 16.40
C GLU A 83 0.47 7.56 17.62
N ASN A 84 1.44 6.70 17.91
CA ASN A 84 2.37 6.89 19.02
C ASN A 84 3.19 8.18 18.88
N LYS A 85 3.62 8.51 17.65
CA LYS A 85 4.32 9.78 17.38
C LYS A 85 3.42 10.99 17.66
N ARG A 86 2.17 10.96 17.19
CA ARG A 86 1.19 12.05 17.45
C ARG A 86 0.92 12.22 18.95
N ALA A 87 0.69 11.12 19.67
CA ALA A 87 0.48 11.16 21.12
C ALA A 87 1.71 11.70 21.86
N ALA A 88 2.92 11.35 21.42
CA ALA A 88 4.16 11.87 22.01
C ALA A 88 4.34 13.39 21.77
N GLU A 89 3.95 13.88 20.60
CA GLU A 89 3.93 15.32 20.28
C GLU A 89 2.93 16.07 21.16
N GLU A 90 1.70 15.55 21.32
CA GLU A 90 0.67 16.15 22.17
C GLU A 90 1.09 16.21 23.65
N ILE A 91 1.69 15.13 24.18
CA ILE A 91 2.23 15.12 25.55
C ILE A 91 3.34 16.18 25.71
N LYS A 92 4.18 16.37 24.69
CA LYS A 92 5.25 17.36 24.72
C LYS A 92 4.69 18.78 24.74
N GLU A 93 3.65 19.05 23.97
CA GLU A 93 2.96 20.34 23.96
C GLU A 93 2.30 20.63 25.31
N LEU A 94 1.54 19.69 25.87
CA LEU A 94 0.88 19.83 27.17
C LEU A 94 1.90 20.13 28.29
N LYS A 95 3.01 19.40 28.36
CA LYS A 95 4.09 19.65 29.33
C LYS A 95 4.74 21.03 29.16
N SER A 96 4.83 21.52 27.92
CA SER A 96 5.38 22.85 27.65
C SER A 96 4.44 23.97 28.09
N GLU A 97 3.13 23.77 27.97
CA GLU A 97 2.11 24.71 28.48
C GLU A 97 2.02 24.68 30.01
N GLU A 98 2.18 23.50 30.63
CA GLU A 98 2.22 23.34 32.09
C GLU A 98 3.42 24.10 32.70
N ASN A 99 4.59 24.01 32.07
CA ASN A 99 5.80 24.73 32.49
C ASN A 99 5.72 26.25 32.28
N LYS A 100 4.88 26.74 31.36
CA LYS A 100 4.65 28.18 31.14
C LYS A 100 3.67 28.80 32.14
N ASN A 101 2.82 28.00 32.78
CA ASN A 101 1.83 28.45 33.78
C ASN A 101 2.03 27.76 35.14
N PRO A 102 3.10 28.07 35.90
CA PRO A 102 3.40 27.41 37.17
C PRO A 102 2.47 27.77 38.35
N THR A 103 1.45 28.62 38.16
CA THR A 103 0.67 29.23 39.26
C THR A 103 -0.77 28.73 39.44
N ARG A 104 -1.12 27.53 38.96
CA ARG A 104 -2.45 26.92 39.24
C ARG A 104 -2.40 25.79 40.26
N SER A 105 -1.66 25.96 41.35
CA SER A 105 -1.84 25.17 42.57
C SER A 105 -1.62 26.04 43.81
N LYS A 106 -2.74 26.54 44.35
CA LYS A 106 -2.96 26.89 45.75
C LYS A 106 -4.39 26.49 46.09
#